data_AF-A0A6A7AGQ7-F1
#
_entry.id   AF-A0A6A7AGQ7-F1
#
_cell.length_a   1.000
_cell.length_b   1.000
_cell.length_c   1.000
_cell.angle_alpha   90.00
_cell.angle_beta   90.00
_cell.angle_gamma   90.00
#
_symmetry.space_group_name_H-M   'P 1'
#
loop_
_entity.id
_entity.type
_entity.pdbx_description
1 polymer ?
#
loop_
_entity_poly.entity_id
_entity_poly.type
_entity_poly.pdbx_seq_one_letter_code
_entity_poly.pdbx_strand_id
1 'polypeptide(L)'
;MAEVDQQPLVHPEPDQPLNLHPGALRYAMVALTSFIFALMLIALQLIGLYAAVQGRRQKDIRVNWCSPAFRDFAVAVTTGNCDKFNVIESSSNGIGCISLPGDQQRDWLLGTIIALSVALACQIFDTVLMLLTNSDTRWRAVKAQRPWLTMFGGVIMLVVLMVFGVFNAKDLPKGVTETVWIYRIEPSRAMGRVCRGILNPPGLRGVNIGYMDGLFESWRKVYYGH
;
A
#
# COMPACT_ATOMS: atom_id res chain seq x y z
N MET A 1 18.89 80.68 -16.17
CA MET A 1 18.26 80.46 -17.50
C MET A 1 18.60 79.03 -17.87
N ALA A 2 17.59 78.26 -18.27
CA ALA A 2 17.49 76.82 -18.09
C ALA A 2 18.61 75.98 -18.72
N GLU A 3 19.05 74.97 -17.97
CA GLU A 3 19.83 73.82 -18.40
C GLU A 3 18.89 72.91 -19.20
N VAL A 4 19.11 72.79 -20.51
CA VAL A 4 18.35 71.88 -21.37
C VAL A 4 19.17 70.61 -21.54
N ASP A 5 18.69 69.59 -20.85
CA ASP A 5 19.10 68.20 -20.91
C ASP A 5 18.93 67.65 -22.34
N GLN A 6 19.98 67.08 -22.92
CA GLN A 6 19.92 66.36 -24.19
C GLN A 6 20.56 64.99 -24.02
N GLN A 7 19.72 64.02 -23.62
CA GLN A 7 20.02 62.60 -23.57
C GLN A 7 20.49 62.11 -24.96
N PRO A 8 21.63 61.41 -25.05
CA PRO A 8 21.93 60.62 -26.23
C PRO A 8 21.02 59.38 -26.26
N LEU A 9 20.39 59.16 -27.41
CA LEU A 9 19.57 58.00 -27.74
C LEU A 9 20.27 56.70 -27.30
N VAL A 10 19.64 55.98 -26.38
CA VAL A 10 19.94 54.57 -26.11
C VAL A 10 19.44 53.79 -27.33
N HIS A 11 20.37 53.38 -28.20
CA HIS A 11 20.08 52.34 -29.19
C HIS A 11 19.64 51.06 -28.45
N PRO A 12 18.53 50.43 -28.85
CA PRO A 12 18.13 49.14 -28.27
C PRO A 12 19.22 48.11 -28.59
N GLU A 13 19.78 47.53 -27.53
CA GLU A 13 20.71 46.40 -27.62
C GLU A 13 20.04 45.26 -28.40
N PRO A 14 20.73 44.66 -29.39
CA PRO A 14 20.12 43.64 -30.24
C PRO A 14 19.79 42.41 -29.41
N ASP A 15 18.55 41.92 -29.58
CA ASP A 15 18.02 40.62 -29.19
C ASP A 15 18.99 39.77 -28.37
N GLN A 16 18.85 39.80 -27.03
CA GLN A 16 19.44 38.77 -26.19
C GLN A 16 19.04 37.41 -26.79
N PRO A 17 20.00 36.59 -27.26
CA PRO A 17 19.64 35.27 -27.76
C PRO A 17 18.97 34.55 -26.60
N LEU A 18 17.73 34.13 -26.80
CA LEU A 18 17.01 33.25 -25.89
C LEU A 18 17.94 32.06 -25.67
N ASN A 19 18.66 32.07 -24.54
CA ASN A 19 19.67 31.09 -24.19
C ASN A 19 18.93 29.78 -23.91
N LEU A 20 18.51 29.10 -24.97
CA LEU A 20 17.88 27.80 -24.92
C LEU A 20 18.98 26.82 -24.53
N HIS A 21 19.16 26.66 -23.21
CA HIS A 21 20.15 25.78 -22.65
C HIS A 21 20.01 24.39 -23.33
N PRO A 22 21.08 23.78 -23.86
CA PRO A 22 21.03 22.53 -24.64
C PRO A 22 20.56 21.28 -23.87
N GLY A 23 19.93 21.46 -22.70
CA GLY A 23 19.21 20.44 -21.94
C GLY A 23 17.79 20.84 -21.53
N ALA A 24 17.29 22.03 -21.88
CA ALA A 24 16.01 22.56 -21.41
C ALA A 24 14.84 21.62 -21.73
N LEU A 25 14.81 21.05 -22.94
CA LEU A 25 13.80 20.06 -23.34
C LEU A 25 13.88 18.77 -22.51
N ARG A 26 15.09 18.30 -22.16
CA ARG A 26 15.28 17.13 -21.29
C ARG A 26 14.79 17.43 -19.87
N TYR A 27 15.14 18.58 -19.30
CA TYR A 27 14.68 19.00 -17.98
C TYR A 27 13.17 19.20 -17.93
N ALA A 28 12.58 19.78 -18.99
CA ALA A 28 11.13 19.96 -19.10
C ALA A 28 10.39 18.62 -19.17
N MET A 29 10.91 17.64 -19.94
CA MET A 29 10.35 16.29 -20.00
C MET A 29 10.44 15.55 -18.66
N VAL A 30 11.59 15.66 -17.97
CA VAL A 30 11.76 15.08 -16.63
C VAL A 30 10.82 15.75 -15.62
N ALA A 31 10.68 17.08 -15.67
CA ALA A 31 9.76 17.81 -14.82
C ALA A 31 8.30 17.38 -15.06
N LEU A 32 7.87 17.33 -16.34
CA LEU A 32 6.52 16.93 -16.72
C LEU A 32 6.20 15.49 -16.28
N THR A 33 7.10 14.55 -16.55
CA THR A 33 6.93 13.16 -16.12
C THR A 33 6.87 13.05 -14.60
N SER A 34 7.78 13.71 -13.88
CA SER A 34 7.76 13.74 -12.41
C SER A 34 6.46 14.31 -11.84
N PHE A 35 5.91 15.35 -12.49
CA PHE A 35 4.66 15.96 -12.09
C PHE A 35 3.47 15.01 -12.27
N ILE A 36 3.40 14.31 -13.41
CA ILE A 36 2.37 13.28 -13.65
C ILE A 36 2.46 12.16 -12.61
N PHE A 37 3.67 11.67 -12.31
CA PHE A 37 3.88 10.66 -11.27
C PHE A 37 3.44 11.17 -9.89
N ALA A 38 3.76 12.42 -9.54
CA ALA A 38 3.34 13.02 -8.28
C ALA A 38 1.80 13.08 -8.18
N LEU A 39 1.11 13.50 -9.23
CA LEU A 39 -0.36 13.52 -9.28
C LEU A 39 -0.96 12.12 -9.12
N MET A 40 -0.42 11.11 -9.82
CA MET A 40 -0.88 9.73 -9.68
C MET A 40 -0.68 9.21 -8.26
N LEU A 41 0.48 9.48 -7.64
CA LEU A 41 0.76 9.06 -6.27
C LEU A 41 -0.21 9.72 -5.27
N ILE A 42 -0.48 11.02 -5.41
CA ILE A 42 -1.44 11.73 -4.56
C ILE A 42 -2.84 11.12 -4.73
N ALA A 43 -3.29 10.88 -5.96
CA ALA A 43 -4.59 10.26 -6.22
C ALA A 43 -4.70 8.87 -5.58
N LEU A 44 -3.67 8.02 -5.74
CA LEU A 44 -3.63 6.68 -5.13
C LEU A 44 -3.63 6.75 -3.60
N GLN A 45 -2.87 7.67 -3.00
CA GLN A 45 -2.85 7.86 -1.55
C GLN A 45 -4.21 8.32 -1.01
N LEU A 46 -4.89 9.25 -1.70
CA LEU A 46 -6.22 9.71 -1.31
C LEU A 46 -7.28 8.61 -1.42
N ILE A 47 -7.29 7.86 -2.52
CA ILE A 47 -8.19 6.72 -2.71
C ILE A 47 -7.92 5.66 -1.65
N GLY A 48 -6.65 5.33 -1.41
CA GLY A 48 -6.23 4.36 -0.40
C GLY A 48 -6.62 4.80 1.02
N LEU A 49 -6.43 6.08 1.35
CA LEU A 49 -6.82 6.63 2.64
C LEU A 49 -8.34 6.60 2.83
N TYR A 50 -9.10 6.98 1.80
CA TYR A 50 -10.56 6.91 1.81
C TYR A 50 -11.05 5.47 2.02
N ALA A 51 -10.54 4.53 1.24
CA ALA A 51 -10.87 3.12 1.36
C ALA A 51 -10.49 2.55 2.74
N ALA A 52 -9.33 2.93 3.28
CA ALA A 52 -8.88 2.47 4.58
C ALA A 52 -9.77 3.01 5.72
N VAL A 53 -10.16 4.29 5.66
CA VAL A 53 -11.10 4.90 6.61
C VAL A 53 -12.47 4.25 6.51
N GLN A 54 -12.97 4.01 5.31
CA GLN A 54 -14.26 3.36 5.09
C GLN A 54 -14.24 1.92 5.60
N GLY A 55 -13.18 1.16 5.29
CA GLY A 55 -12.99 -0.21 5.76
C GLY A 55 -12.96 -0.29 7.29
N ARG A 56 -12.28 0.65 7.96
CA ARG A 56 -12.21 0.70 9.42
C ARG A 56 -13.56 1.01 10.10
N ARG A 57 -14.45 1.75 9.43
CA ARG A 57 -15.79 2.07 9.94
C ARG A 57 -16.73 0.86 9.93
N GLN A 58 -16.43 -0.19 9.18
CA GLN A 58 -17.22 -1.42 9.21
C GLN A 58 -17.10 -2.06 10.59
N LYS A 59 -18.25 -2.36 11.20
CA LYS A 59 -18.33 -3.17 12.42
C LYS A 59 -18.22 -4.63 12.00
N ASP A 60 -17.51 -5.44 12.79
CA ASP A 60 -17.32 -6.88 12.54
C ASP A 60 -16.63 -7.25 11.21
N ILE A 61 -15.44 -6.68 10.99
CA ILE A 61 -14.56 -7.11 9.89
C ILE A 61 -14.22 -8.59 10.11
N ARG A 62 -14.55 -9.42 9.12
CA ARG A 62 -14.17 -10.83 9.08
C ARG A 62 -13.24 -11.06 7.91
N VAL A 63 -12.18 -11.84 8.15
CA VAL A 63 -11.20 -12.19 7.13
C VAL A 63 -11.27 -13.70 6.87
N ASN A 64 -11.25 -14.07 5.60
CA ASN A 64 -11.20 -15.47 5.22
C ASN A 64 -9.74 -15.91 5.23
N TRP A 65 -9.43 -16.94 6.03
CA TRP A 65 -8.13 -17.57 6.04
C TRP A 65 -8.24 -18.96 5.43
N CYS A 66 -7.53 -19.17 4.34
CA CYS A 66 -7.69 -20.35 3.49
C CYS A 66 -6.49 -21.27 3.63
N SER A 67 -6.75 -22.58 3.70
CA SER A 67 -5.70 -23.59 3.79
C SER A 67 -6.07 -24.84 3.00
N PRO A 68 -5.12 -25.46 2.29
CA PRO A 68 -5.32 -26.77 1.67
C PRO A 68 -5.70 -27.86 2.67
N ALA A 69 -5.38 -27.70 3.96
CA ALA A 69 -5.77 -28.65 5.00
C ALA A 69 -7.30 -28.75 5.15
N PHE A 70 -8.02 -27.69 4.78
CA PHE A 70 -9.48 -27.60 4.84
C PHE A 70 -10.17 -28.10 3.57
N ARG A 71 -9.44 -28.84 2.71
CA ARG A 71 -9.99 -29.49 1.51
C ARG A 71 -11.11 -30.48 1.83
N ASP A 72 -12.01 -30.60 0.85
CA ASP A 72 -13.05 -31.61 0.61
C ASP A 72 -13.76 -32.18 1.84
N PHE A 73 -15.06 -31.89 1.93
CA PHE A 73 -15.99 -32.38 2.96
C PHE A 73 -15.65 -31.97 4.40
N ALA A 74 -14.71 -31.04 4.60
CA ALA A 74 -14.47 -30.41 5.88
C ALA A 74 -15.63 -29.46 6.22
N VAL A 75 -16.28 -29.68 7.36
CA VAL A 75 -17.46 -28.91 7.79
C VAL A 75 -17.08 -27.89 8.86
N ALA A 76 -16.17 -28.28 9.76
CA ALA A 76 -15.72 -27.43 10.83
C ALA A 76 -14.26 -27.72 11.20
N VAL A 77 -13.59 -26.71 11.73
CA VAL A 77 -12.25 -26.78 12.28
C VAL A 77 -12.31 -26.31 13.73
N THR A 78 -11.76 -27.11 14.63
CA THR A 78 -11.56 -26.71 16.03
C THR A 78 -10.07 -26.49 16.27
N THR A 79 -9.73 -25.37 16.91
CA THR A 79 -8.35 -25.05 17.27
C THR A 79 -7.98 -25.66 18.62
N GLY A 80 -6.68 -25.67 18.92
CA GLY A 80 -6.07 -26.01 20.22
C GLY A 80 -6.69 -25.32 21.42
N ASN A 81 -7.33 -24.17 21.19
CA ASN A 81 -7.99 -23.36 22.21
C ASN A 81 -9.51 -23.64 22.31
N CYS A 82 -9.99 -24.72 21.70
CA CYS A 82 -11.41 -25.10 21.63
C CYS A 82 -12.31 -24.13 20.85
N ASP A 83 -11.75 -23.19 20.10
CA ASP A 83 -12.53 -22.32 19.21
C ASP A 83 -12.95 -23.10 17.97
N LYS A 84 -14.24 -23.00 17.62
CA LYS A 84 -14.82 -23.71 16.47
C LYS A 84 -15.14 -22.75 15.34
N PHE A 85 -14.62 -23.05 14.16
CA PHE A 85 -14.85 -22.30 12.93
C PHE A 85 -15.53 -23.20 11.90
N ASN A 86 -16.55 -22.66 11.21
CA ASN A 86 -17.15 -23.36 10.07
C ASN A 86 -16.27 -23.14 8.85
N VAL A 87 -16.10 -24.21 8.06
CA VAL A 87 -15.39 -24.13 6.77
C VAL A 87 -16.38 -23.64 5.73
N ILE A 88 -16.00 -22.56 5.05
CA ILE A 88 -16.71 -22.03 3.89
C ILE A 88 -15.95 -22.53 2.65
N GLU A 89 -16.68 -23.12 1.71
CA GLU A 89 -16.09 -23.51 0.43
C GLU A 89 -15.68 -22.26 -0.36
N SER A 90 -14.40 -22.19 -0.74
CA SER A 90 -13.91 -21.13 -1.62
C SER A 90 -14.25 -21.46 -3.07
N SER A 91 -14.36 -20.44 -3.93
CA SER A 91 -14.68 -20.62 -5.35
C SER A 91 -13.64 -21.40 -6.16
N SER A 92 -12.46 -21.64 -5.59
CA SER A 92 -11.43 -22.52 -6.16
C SER A 92 -11.63 -23.94 -5.63
N ASN A 93 -12.05 -24.85 -6.51
CA ASN A 93 -12.23 -26.27 -6.22
C ASN A 93 -10.97 -26.84 -5.53
N GLY A 94 -11.07 -27.12 -4.23
CA GLY A 94 -9.99 -27.68 -3.44
C GLY A 94 -9.27 -26.71 -2.51
N ILE A 95 -9.86 -25.60 -2.07
CA ILE A 95 -9.37 -24.88 -0.87
C ILE A 95 -10.56 -24.50 0.02
N GLY A 96 -10.52 -24.94 1.28
CA GLY A 96 -11.47 -24.49 2.29
C GLY A 96 -10.95 -23.26 3.03
N CYS A 97 -11.86 -22.36 3.43
CA CYS A 97 -11.52 -21.18 4.20
C CYS A 97 -12.30 -21.13 5.50
N ILE A 98 -11.68 -20.59 6.55
CA ILE A 98 -12.35 -20.28 7.81
C ILE A 98 -12.48 -18.77 7.96
N SER A 99 -13.56 -18.33 8.59
CA SER A 99 -13.81 -16.91 8.85
C SER A 99 -13.26 -16.54 10.23
N LEU A 100 -12.23 -15.69 10.26
CA LEU A 100 -11.57 -15.23 11.48
C LEU A 100 -11.96 -13.78 11.80
N PRO A 101 -11.93 -13.39 13.09
CA PRO A 101 -12.06 -11.99 13.47
C PRO A 101 -10.93 -11.17 12.84
N GLY A 102 -11.29 -10.07 12.19
CA GLY A 102 -10.37 -9.20 11.45
C GLY A 102 -9.60 -8.20 12.32
N ASP A 103 -9.18 -8.57 13.53
CA ASP A 103 -8.49 -7.63 14.44
C ASP A 103 -7.14 -7.18 13.87
N GLN A 104 -6.35 -8.12 13.33
CA GLN A 104 -5.12 -7.79 12.60
C GLN A 104 -5.39 -6.90 11.38
N GLN A 105 -6.50 -7.14 10.67
CA GLN A 105 -6.91 -6.29 9.54
C GLN A 105 -7.25 -4.87 10.00
N ARG A 106 -7.91 -4.71 11.16
CA ARG A 106 -8.20 -3.39 11.76
C ARG A 106 -6.91 -2.65 12.13
N ASP A 107 -5.97 -3.33 12.76
CA ASP A 107 -4.67 -2.74 13.13
C ASP A 107 -3.87 -2.34 11.88
N TRP A 108 -3.89 -3.18 10.84
CA TRP A 108 -3.25 -2.89 9.57
C TRP A 108 -3.89 -1.70 8.85
N LEU A 109 -5.22 -1.60 8.86
CA LEU A 109 -5.95 -0.44 8.32
C LEU A 109 -5.62 0.84 9.08
N LEU A 110 -5.53 0.78 10.42
CA LEU A 110 -5.10 1.91 11.23
C LEU A 110 -3.67 2.33 10.89
N GLY A 111 -2.75 1.36 10.79
CA GLY A 111 -1.36 1.62 10.38
C GLY A 111 -1.30 2.29 9.01
N THR A 112 -2.08 1.81 8.05
CA THR A 112 -2.18 2.38 6.69
C THR A 112 -2.73 3.81 6.71
N ILE A 113 -3.74 4.10 7.53
CA ILE A 113 -4.27 5.46 7.70
C ILE A 113 -3.19 6.41 8.24
N ILE A 114 -2.45 6.00 9.28
CA ILE A 114 -1.38 6.81 9.87
C ILE A 114 -0.26 7.01 8.85
N ALA A 115 0.19 5.93 8.21
CA ALA A 115 1.22 5.93 7.18
C ALA A 115 0.90 6.91 6.03
N LEU A 116 -0.28 6.78 5.43
CA LEU A 116 -0.70 7.61 4.30
C LEU A 116 -0.91 9.07 4.72
N SER A 117 -1.46 9.34 5.90
CA SER A 117 -1.65 10.71 6.38
C SER A 117 -0.32 11.42 6.67
N VAL A 118 0.65 10.74 7.29
CA VAL A 118 2.00 11.27 7.50
C VAL A 118 2.69 11.47 6.15
N ALA A 119 2.62 10.50 5.23
CA ALA A 119 3.22 10.64 3.90
C ALA A 119 2.67 11.85 3.13
N LEU A 120 1.35 12.05 3.15
CA LEU A 120 0.70 13.23 2.55
C LEU A 120 1.17 14.53 3.20
N ALA A 121 1.24 14.59 4.54
CA ALA A 121 1.73 15.78 5.24
C ALA A 121 3.17 16.12 4.86
N CYS A 122 4.04 15.09 4.78
CA CYS A 122 5.43 15.22 4.35
C CYS A 122 5.52 15.75 2.91
N GLN A 123 4.67 15.25 2.01
CA GLN A 123 4.66 15.65 0.61
C GLN A 123 4.14 17.08 0.42
N ILE A 124 3.14 17.50 1.18
CA ILE A 124 2.66 18.89 1.20
C ILE A 124 3.77 19.81 1.72
N PHE A 125 4.43 19.42 2.82
CA PHE A 125 5.51 20.21 3.41
C PHE A 125 6.69 20.38 2.45
N ASP A 126 7.15 19.31 1.81
CA ASP A 126 8.20 19.37 0.78
C ASP A 126 7.78 20.27 -0.40
N THR A 127 6.51 20.20 -0.82
CA THR A 127 5.97 21.05 -1.91
C THR A 127 5.99 22.52 -1.52
N VAL A 128 5.54 22.85 -0.30
CA VAL A 128 5.54 24.22 0.23
C VAL A 128 6.98 24.74 0.35
N LEU A 129 7.90 23.93 0.86
CA LEU A 129 9.32 24.30 0.93
C LEU A 129 9.91 24.61 -0.45
N MET A 130 9.59 23.80 -1.46
CA MET A 130 10.05 24.05 -2.83
C MET A 130 9.45 25.33 -3.43
N LEU A 131 8.17 25.62 -3.16
CA LEU A 131 7.53 26.87 -3.59
C LEU A 131 8.16 28.10 -2.91
N LEU A 132 8.44 28.02 -1.61
CA LEU A 132 9.06 29.11 -0.84
C LEU A 132 10.53 29.33 -1.21
N THR A 133 11.28 28.27 -1.53
CA THR A 133 12.70 28.36 -1.93
C THR A 133 12.89 28.91 -3.36
N ASN A 134 11.81 29.00 -4.15
CA ASN A 134 11.81 29.69 -5.43
C ASN A 134 11.75 31.22 -5.26
N SER A 135 11.32 31.70 -4.08
CA SER A 135 11.56 33.06 -3.62
C SER A 135 12.99 33.14 -3.06
N ASP A 136 13.69 34.27 -3.21
CA ASP A 136 15.12 34.50 -2.87
C ASP A 136 15.53 34.22 -1.41
N THR A 137 14.63 33.67 -0.60
CA THR A 137 14.82 33.35 0.81
C THR A 137 15.66 32.08 1.00
N ARG A 138 16.92 32.27 1.38
CA ARG A 138 17.83 31.19 1.81
C ARG A 138 17.51 30.78 3.25
N TRP A 139 16.96 29.59 3.45
CA TRP A 139 16.78 29.02 4.79
C TRP A 139 18.11 28.41 5.26
N ARG A 140 18.70 28.96 6.34
CA ARG A 140 20.00 28.51 6.91
C ARG A 140 21.15 28.38 5.89
N ALA A 141 21.23 29.31 4.92
CA ALA A 141 22.26 29.34 3.88
C ALA A 141 22.31 28.12 2.91
N VAL A 142 21.38 27.18 3.03
CA VAL A 142 21.25 26.03 2.12
C VAL A 142 20.00 26.23 1.27
N LYS A 143 20.16 26.25 -0.06
CA LYS A 143 19.00 26.26 -0.96
C LYS A 143 18.37 24.87 -0.93
N ALA A 144 17.30 24.70 -0.16
CA ALA A 144 16.55 23.45 -0.04
C ALA A 144 15.75 23.18 -1.33
N GLN A 145 16.47 22.85 -2.42
CA GLN A 145 15.89 22.61 -3.74
C GLN A 145 15.47 21.14 -3.94
N ARG A 146 15.64 20.28 -2.93
CA ARG A 146 15.35 18.83 -3.03
C ARG A 146 14.33 18.40 -1.96
N PRO A 147 13.36 17.54 -2.32
CA PRO A 147 12.35 17.04 -1.40
C PRO A 147 12.94 15.88 -0.57
N TRP A 148 13.74 16.22 0.44
CA TRP A 148 14.48 15.25 1.26
C TRP A 148 13.55 14.39 2.12
N LEU A 149 12.44 14.96 2.59
CA LEU A 149 11.58 14.33 3.59
C LEU A 149 10.76 13.20 2.96
N THR A 150 10.24 13.41 1.75
CA THR A 150 9.58 12.37 0.95
C THR A 150 10.55 11.30 0.45
N MET A 151 11.79 11.65 0.07
CA MET A 151 12.80 10.66 -0.34
C MET A 151 13.17 9.71 0.81
N PHE A 152 13.61 10.25 1.95
CA PHE A 152 13.99 9.40 3.08
C PHE A 152 12.78 8.74 3.73
N GLY A 153 11.66 9.46 3.84
CA GLY A 153 10.41 8.93 4.36
C GLY A 153 9.92 7.72 3.56
N GLY A 154 9.96 7.79 2.23
CA GLY A 154 9.58 6.67 1.37
C GLY A 154 10.43 5.42 1.61
N VAL A 155 11.76 5.57 1.73
CA VAL A 155 12.67 4.46 2.01
C VAL A 155 12.43 3.85 3.40
N ILE A 156 12.27 4.69 4.42
CA ILE A 156 11.97 4.23 5.79
C ILE A 156 10.66 3.46 5.82
N MET A 157 9.62 3.98 5.16
CA MET A 157 8.31 3.31 5.08
C MET A 157 8.41 1.96 4.37
N LEU A 158 9.19 1.87 3.30
CA LEU A 158 9.42 0.60 2.60
C LEU A 158 10.11 -0.43 3.49
N VAL A 159 11.12 -0.02 4.26
CA VAL A 159 11.80 -0.91 5.23
C VAL A 159 10.84 -1.37 6.32
N VAL A 160 10.04 -0.45 6.89
CA VAL A 160 9.05 -0.79 7.93
C VAL A 160 8.02 -1.79 7.41
N LEU A 161 7.47 -1.57 6.22
CA LEU A 161 6.51 -2.49 5.60
C LEU A 161 7.12 -3.86 5.34
N MET A 162 8.37 -3.92 4.88
CA MET A 162 9.08 -5.18 4.65
C MET A 162 9.29 -5.95 5.95
N VAL A 163 9.78 -5.28 7.00
CA VAL A 163 10.01 -5.87 8.31
C VAL A 163 8.68 -6.37 8.92
N PHE A 164 7.64 -5.55 8.88
CA PHE A 164 6.31 -5.93 9.36
C PHE A 164 5.75 -7.12 8.59
N GLY A 165 5.90 -7.14 7.26
CA GLY A 165 5.49 -8.27 6.41
C GLY A 165 6.20 -9.56 6.78
N VAL A 166 7.51 -9.51 7.04
CA VAL A 166 8.30 -10.68 7.47
C VAL A 166 7.84 -11.20 8.83
N PHE A 167 7.58 -10.31 9.80
CA PHE A 167 7.12 -10.73 11.12
C PHE A 167 5.72 -11.35 11.07
N ASN A 168 4.77 -10.73 10.37
CA ASN A 168 3.42 -11.27 10.24
C ASN A 168 3.36 -12.58 9.43
N ALA A 169 4.34 -12.83 8.55
CA ALA A 169 4.42 -14.07 7.79
C ALA A 169 4.91 -15.28 8.60
N LYS A 170 5.55 -15.05 9.76
CA LYS A 170 6.13 -16.11 10.60
C LYS A 170 5.11 -16.75 11.55
N ASP A 171 4.09 -16.00 11.93
CA ASP A 171 3.11 -16.43 12.91
C ASP A 171 1.78 -16.81 12.24
N LEU A 172 1.04 -17.72 12.89
CA LEU A 172 -0.35 -18.00 12.54
C LEU A 172 -1.25 -16.83 12.98
N PRO A 173 -2.37 -16.58 12.29
CA PRO A 173 -3.30 -15.55 12.71
C PRO A 173 -3.81 -15.82 14.13
N LYS A 174 -4.01 -14.74 14.90
CA LYS A 174 -4.48 -14.82 16.29
C LYS A 174 -5.77 -15.67 16.37
N GLY A 175 -5.79 -16.61 17.31
CA GLY A 175 -6.91 -17.55 17.51
C GLY A 175 -6.75 -18.88 16.76
N VAL A 176 -5.79 -19.00 15.82
CA VAL A 176 -5.46 -20.26 15.16
C VAL A 176 -4.18 -20.84 15.75
N THR A 177 -4.25 -22.08 16.21
CA THR A 177 -3.12 -22.83 16.74
C THR A 177 -2.49 -23.72 15.66
N GLU A 178 -1.23 -24.11 15.86
CA GLU A 178 -0.50 -25.00 14.95
C GLU A 178 -1.19 -26.37 14.81
N THR A 179 -1.71 -26.93 15.88
CA THR A 179 -2.55 -28.13 15.81
C THR A 179 -4.02 -27.76 15.70
N VAL A 180 -4.74 -28.34 14.73
CA VAL A 180 -6.19 -28.20 14.58
C VAL A 180 -6.87 -29.54 14.36
N TRP A 181 -8.14 -29.65 14.75
CA TRP A 181 -8.98 -30.81 14.50
C TRP A 181 -10.01 -30.48 13.44
N ILE A 182 -10.01 -31.25 12.35
CA ILE A 182 -10.83 -31.01 11.17
C ILE A 182 -11.92 -32.07 11.16
N TYR A 183 -13.17 -31.62 11.20
CA TYR A 183 -14.35 -32.47 11.14
C TYR A 183 -14.77 -32.64 9.68
N ARG A 184 -14.80 -33.88 9.20
CA ARG A 184 -15.15 -34.23 7.82
C ARG A 184 -16.36 -35.14 7.76
N ILE A 185 -17.24 -34.90 6.79
CA ILE A 185 -18.38 -35.78 6.49
C ILE A 185 -18.06 -36.58 5.22
N GLU A 186 -17.75 -37.87 5.36
CA GLU A 186 -17.53 -38.71 4.18
C GLU A 186 -18.86 -39.09 3.51
N PRO A 187 -19.00 -38.98 2.18
CA PRO A 187 -20.24 -39.32 1.48
C PRO A 187 -20.63 -40.80 1.60
N SER A 188 -19.71 -41.68 2.01
CA SER A 188 -19.91 -43.12 2.12
C SER A 188 -20.05 -43.66 3.55
N ARG A 189 -19.92 -42.83 4.59
CA ARG A 189 -20.06 -43.25 6.00
C ARG A 189 -20.96 -42.28 6.76
N ALA A 190 -22.01 -42.79 7.41
CA ALA A 190 -22.93 -42.01 8.24
C ALA A 190 -22.27 -41.37 9.49
N MET A 191 -21.02 -41.74 9.79
CA MET A 191 -20.22 -41.22 10.90
C MET A 191 -19.14 -40.27 10.36
N GLY A 192 -19.12 -39.03 10.82
CA GLY A 192 -18.06 -38.08 10.51
C GLY A 192 -16.71 -38.53 11.07
N ARG A 193 -15.61 -38.17 10.40
CA ARG A 193 -14.24 -38.40 10.88
C ARG A 193 -13.63 -37.10 11.40
N VAL A 194 -12.83 -37.22 12.46
CA VAL A 194 -12.03 -36.10 12.99
C VAL A 194 -10.58 -36.37 12.67
N CYS A 195 -9.95 -35.49 11.90
CA CYS A 195 -8.53 -35.58 11.54
C CYS A 195 -7.74 -34.51 12.29
N ARG A 196 -6.58 -34.88 12.84
CA ARG A 196 -5.61 -33.91 13.37
C ARG A 196 -4.79 -33.37 12.20
N GLY A 197 -4.85 -32.06 11.99
CA GLY A 197 -4.00 -31.33 11.04
C GLY A 197 -2.94 -30.52 11.77
N ILE A 198 -1.78 -30.38 11.14
CA ILE A 198 -0.72 -29.45 11.55
C ILE A 198 -0.71 -28.32 10.53
N LEU A 199 -0.98 -27.11 10.98
CA LEU A 199 -0.99 -25.89 10.18
C LEU A 199 0.38 -25.23 10.28
N ASN A 200 0.97 -24.96 9.12
CA ASN A 200 2.17 -24.15 9.04
C ASN A 200 1.78 -22.69 8.80
N PRO A 201 2.57 -21.73 9.33
CA PRO A 201 2.40 -20.33 8.99
C PRO A 201 2.56 -20.13 7.47
N PRO A 202 1.89 -19.13 6.89
CA PRO A 202 1.84 -18.94 5.44
C PRO A 202 3.21 -18.67 4.82
N GLY A 203 4.15 -18.11 5.58
CA GLY A 203 5.46 -17.70 5.10
C GLY A 203 5.38 -16.59 4.03
N LEU A 204 6.54 -16.14 3.55
CA LEU A 204 6.63 -15.07 2.56
C LEU A 204 5.92 -15.40 1.25
N ARG A 205 5.97 -16.67 0.82
CA ARG A 205 5.33 -17.14 -0.41
C ARG A 205 3.80 -17.15 -0.28
N GLY A 206 3.25 -17.63 0.83
CA GLY A 206 1.81 -17.65 1.04
C GLY A 206 1.21 -16.25 1.16
N VAL A 207 1.92 -15.33 1.82
CA VAL A 207 1.51 -13.92 1.92
C VAL A 207 1.52 -13.23 0.56
N ASN A 208 2.55 -13.44 -0.26
CA ASN A 208 2.60 -12.88 -1.62
C ASN A 208 1.49 -13.42 -2.51
N ILE A 209 1.17 -14.72 -2.45
CA ILE A 209 0.07 -15.30 -3.23
C ILE A 209 -1.25 -14.67 -2.80
N GLY A 210 -1.54 -14.60 -1.50
CA GLY A 210 -2.76 -13.97 -1.01
C GLY A 210 -2.89 -12.48 -1.37
N TYR A 211 -1.78 -11.74 -1.35
CA TYR A 211 -1.77 -10.34 -1.78
C TYR A 211 -2.03 -10.20 -3.29
N MET A 212 -1.38 -11.03 -4.10
CA MET A 212 -1.56 -11.03 -5.55
C MET A 212 -2.98 -11.45 -5.93
N ASP A 213 -3.54 -12.47 -5.29
CA ASP A 213 -4.93 -12.89 -5.51
C ASP A 213 -5.91 -11.75 -5.19
N GLY A 214 -5.71 -11.01 -4.09
CA GLY A 214 -6.53 -9.84 -3.76
C GLY A 214 -6.37 -8.68 -4.77
N LEU A 215 -5.15 -8.43 -5.25
CA LEU A 215 -4.88 -7.42 -6.28
C LEU A 215 -5.59 -7.78 -7.59
N PHE A 216 -5.47 -9.03 -8.02
CA PHE A 216 -6.03 -9.51 -9.28
C PHE A 216 -7.52 -9.87 -9.20
N GLU A 217 -8.09 -10.07 -8.00
CA GLU A 217 -9.53 -10.19 -7.82
C GLU A 217 -10.25 -8.88 -8.17
N SER A 218 -9.60 -7.72 -7.97
CA SER A 218 -10.12 -6.45 -8.49
C SER A 218 -10.06 -6.35 -10.03
N TRP A 219 -9.26 -7.21 -10.67
CA TRP A 219 -9.05 -7.32 -12.12
C TRP A 219 -9.80 -8.51 -12.73
N ARG A 220 -10.78 -9.10 -12.03
CA ARG A 220 -11.54 -10.31 -12.43
C ARG A 220 -12.13 -10.29 -13.85
N LYS A 221 -12.23 -9.14 -14.52
CA LYS A 221 -12.61 -9.05 -15.95
C LYS A 221 -11.50 -9.48 -16.92
N VAL A 222 -10.25 -9.53 -16.48
CA VAL A 222 -9.06 -9.75 -17.33
C VAL A 222 -8.26 -10.98 -16.88
N TYR A 223 -8.32 -11.36 -15.60
CA TYR A 223 -7.58 -12.51 -15.07
C TYR A 223 -8.53 -13.65 -14.69
N TYR A 224 -8.61 -14.67 -15.56
CA TYR A 224 -9.12 -16.00 -15.24
C TYR A 224 -7.91 -16.92 -14.99
N GLY A 225 -7.27 -16.78 -13.84
CA GLY A 225 -6.27 -17.74 -13.39
C GLY A 225 -6.96 -18.97 -12.80
N HIS A 226 -6.70 -20.13 -13.39
CA HIS A 226 -7.16 -21.45 -12.93
C HIS A 226 -6.58 -21.85 -11.57
#